data_AF-Q2IG52-F1
#
_entry.id   AF-Q2IG52-F1
#
_cell.length_a   1.000
_cell.length_b   1.000
_cell.length_c   1.000
_cell.angle_alpha   90.00
_cell.angle_beta   90.00
_cell.angle_gamma   90.00
#
_symmetry.space_group_name_H-M   'P 1'
#
loop_
_entity.id
_entity.type
_entity.pdbx_description
1 polymer ?
#
loop_
_entity_poly.entity_id
_entity_poly.type
_entity_poly.pdbx_seq_one_letter_code
_entity_poly.pdbx_strand_id
1 'polypeptide(L)'
;MPTLPLHPAIVHVPLGLAMVVPLVAAGLALALWRGALPRRAFAVVVALQAILVGGGAVAMQLGERDEKQAETVVSEKLIEAHEERAEAFVWTAGAVLAVSAAVLAVPAAAATAVAALTVAGTLAVAALAVSAGQAGGELVYRHGAASAYLPRGAPAEAIPAVDAARVHREAAHEDEDR
;
A
#
# COMPACT_ATOMS: atom_id res chain seq x y z
N MET A 1 -15.66 -1.11 22.93
CA MET A 1 -14.61 -0.18 22.49
C MET A 1 -14.49 -0.34 20.99
N PRO A 2 -14.73 0.68 20.15
CA PRO A 2 -14.46 0.58 18.72
C PRO A 2 -12.95 0.35 18.55
N THR A 3 -12.57 -0.86 18.16
CA THR A 3 -11.19 -1.17 17.79
C THR A 3 -10.96 -0.59 16.41
N LEU A 4 -10.03 0.36 16.28
CA LEU A 4 -9.61 0.86 14.98
C LEU A 4 -9.17 -0.33 14.11
N PRO A 5 -9.64 -0.42 12.85
CA PRO A 5 -9.26 -1.53 11.98
C PRO A 5 -7.75 -1.51 11.78
N LEU A 6 -7.11 -2.67 12.03
CA LEU A 6 -5.65 -2.80 11.95
C LEU A 6 -5.19 -2.92 10.50
N HIS A 7 -6.06 -3.42 9.61
CA HIS A 7 -5.73 -3.60 8.20
C HIS A 7 -5.26 -2.28 7.54
N PRO A 8 -6.00 -1.15 7.61
CA PRO A 8 -5.55 0.12 7.06
C PRO A 8 -4.22 0.60 7.65
N ALA A 9 -3.93 0.35 8.92
CA ALA A 9 -2.66 0.79 9.52
C ALA A 9 -1.46 0.01 8.94
N ILE A 10 -1.63 -1.29 8.69
CA ILE A 10 -0.53 -2.19 8.31
C ILE A 10 -0.25 -2.18 6.80
N VAL A 11 -1.27 -1.97 5.94
CA VAL A 11 -1.09 -1.95 4.47
C VAL A 11 -0.15 -0.86 3.96
N HIS A 12 0.05 0.23 4.70
CA HIS A 12 0.91 1.33 4.26
C HIS A 12 2.38 0.92 4.13
N VAL A 13 2.83 -0.02 4.97
CA VAL A 13 4.21 -0.50 4.93
C VAL A 13 4.53 -1.22 3.61
N PRO A 14 3.81 -2.31 3.23
CA PRO A 14 4.09 -2.99 1.96
C PRO A 14 3.80 -2.10 0.74
N LEU A 15 2.79 -1.21 0.78
CA LEU A 15 2.52 -0.28 -0.32
C LEU A 15 3.63 0.75 -0.53
N GLY A 16 4.09 1.39 0.55
CA GLY A 16 5.21 2.33 0.48
C GLY A 16 6.50 1.65 0.03
N LEU A 17 6.75 0.44 0.55
CA LEU A 17 7.92 -0.34 0.18
C LEU A 17 7.89 -0.74 -1.30
N ALA A 18 6.73 -1.15 -1.84
CA ALA A 18 6.56 -1.48 -3.26
C ALA A 18 6.97 -0.33 -4.21
N MET A 19 6.87 0.93 -3.78
CA MET A 19 7.32 2.08 -4.56
C MET A 19 8.83 2.32 -4.47
N VAL A 20 9.44 1.97 -3.34
CA VAL A 20 10.88 2.21 -3.08
C VAL A 20 11.76 1.08 -3.63
N VAL A 21 11.33 -0.18 -3.51
CA VAL A 21 12.10 -1.35 -3.97
C VAL A 21 12.54 -1.26 -5.45
N PRO A 22 11.72 -0.85 -6.44
CA PRO A 22 12.19 -0.77 -7.83
C PRO A 22 13.37 0.18 -8.02
N LEU A 23 13.42 1.29 -7.29
CA LEU A 23 14.54 2.24 -7.34
C LEU A 23 15.82 1.63 -6.76
N VAL A 24 15.70 0.96 -5.60
CA VAL A 24 16.83 0.28 -4.95
C VAL A 24 17.33 -0.88 -5.83
N ALA A 25 16.42 -1.69 -6.37
CA ALA A 25 16.75 -2.82 -7.24
C ALA A 25 17.42 -2.34 -8.53
N ALA A 26 16.91 -1.28 -9.17
CA ALA A 26 17.50 -0.71 -10.38
C ALA A 26 18.90 -0.14 -10.10
N GLY A 27 19.09 0.59 -9.00
CA GLY A 27 20.40 1.12 -8.60
C GLY A 27 21.43 0.00 -8.35
N LEU A 28 21.04 -1.05 -7.64
CA LEU A 28 21.91 -2.20 -7.38
C LEU A 28 22.17 -3.05 -8.64
N ALA A 29 21.18 -3.21 -9.51
CA ALA A 29 21.35 -3.91 -10.78
C ALA A 29 22.31 -3.15 -11.70
N LEU A 30 22.20 -1.82 -11.76
CA LEU A 30 23.12 -0.97 -12.52
C LEU A 30 24.54 -1.03 -11.94
N ALA A 31 24.69 -0.97 -10.61
CA ALA A 31 25.99 -1.08 -9.96
C ALA A 31 26.64 -2.45 -10.18
N LEU A 32 25.84 -3.53 -10.15
CA LEU A 32 26.28 -4.89 -10.48
C LEU A 32 26.73 -4.99 -11.93
N TRP A 33 25.94 -4.46 -12.87
CA TRP A 33 26.28 -4.46 -14.30
C TRP A 33 27.59 -3.71 -14.60
N ARG A 34 27.86 -2.62 -13.88
CA ARG A 34 29.11 -1.86 -13.99
C ARG A 34 30.29 -2.48 -13.24
N GLY A 35 30.09 -3.58 -12.51
CA GLY A 35 31.10 -4.20 -11.66
C GLY A 35 31.48 -3.37 -10.42
N ALA A 36 30.68 -2.36 -10.06
CA ALA A 36 30.96 -1.45 -8.95
C ALA A 36 30.63 -2.07 -7.58
N LEU A 37 29.70 -3.03 -7.52
CA LEU A 37 29.32 -3.73 -6.30
C LEU A 37 29.30 -5.26 -6.52
N PRO A 38 29.64 -6.04 -5.48
CA PRO A 38 29.51 -7.50 -5.57
C PRO A 38 28.03 -7.90 -5.55
N ARG A 39 27.71 -9.05 -6.15
CA ARG A 39 26.37 -9.66 -6.11
C ARG A 39 25.77 -9.78 -4.69
N ARG A 40 26.60 -9.87 -3.65
CA ARG A 40 26.14 -9.92 -2.25
C ARG A 40 25.35 -8.67 -1.84
N ALA A 41 25.57 -7.53 -2.50
CA ALA A 41 24.79 -6.32 -2.27
C ALA A 41 23.29 -6.50 -2.59
N PHE A 42 22.93 -7.46 -3.46
CA PHE A 42 21.53 -7.78 -3.76
C PHE A 42 20.77 -8.40 -2.56
N ALA A 43 21.47 -8.84 -1.51
CA ALA A 43 20.83 -9.27 -0.26
C ALA A 43 19.94 -8.17 0.35
N VAL A 44 20.24 -6.89 0.07
CA VAL A 44 19.38 -5.75 0.46
C VAL A 44 18.02 -5.85 -0.24
N VAL A 45 17.98 -6.11 -1.55
CA VAL A 45 16.72 -6.27 -2.30
C VAL A 45 15.93 -7.46 -1.76
N VAL A 46 16.60 -8.58 -1.49
CA VAL A 46 15.97 -9.78 -0.92
C VAL A 46 15.34 -9.48 0.45
N ALA A 47 16.05 -8.77 1.33
CA ALA A 47 15.54 -8.40 2.64
C ALA A 47 14.32 -7.46 2.54
N LEU A 48 14.38 -6.45 1.67
CA LEU A 48 13.24 -5.54 1.44
C LEU A 48 12.04 -6.29 0.86
N GLN A 49 12.26 -7.20 -0.11
CA GLN A 49 11.19 -8.04 -0.65
C GLN A 49 10.59 -8.97 0.40
N ALA A 50 11.40 -9.55 1.28
CA ALA A 50 10.90 -10.38 2.38
C ALA A 50 10.01 -9.59 3.34
N ILE A 51 10.39 -8.35 3.67
CA ILE A 51 9.56 -7.45 4.48
C ILE A 51 8.26 -7.10 3.74
N LEU A 52 8.33 -6.81 2.43
CA LEU A 52 7.16 -6.49 1.62
C LEU A 52 6.17 -7.67 1.60
N VAL A 53 6.65 -8.88 1.28
CA VAL A 53 5.82 -10.09 1.23
C VAL A 53 5.25 -10.43 2.61
N GLY A 54 6.07 -10.38 3.66
CA GLY A 54 5.63 -10.64 5.02
C GLY A 54 4.57 -9.65 5.49
N GLY A 55 4.81 -8.35 5.25
CA GLY A 55 3.85 -7.29 5.57
C GLY A 55 2.55 -7.40 4.77
N GLY A 56 2.64 -7.75 3.48
CA GLY A 56 1.49 -7.99 2.61
C GLY A 56 0.65 -9.19 3.08
N ALA A 57 1.29 -10.30 3.44
CA ALA A 57 0.59 -11.48 3.97
C ALA A 57 -0.11 -11.19 5.30
N VAL A 58 0.53 -10.42 6.20
CA VAL A 58 -0.12 -9.97 7.46
C VAL A 58 -1.31 -9.06 7.16
N ALA A 59 -1.18 -8.15 6.19
CA ALA A 59 -2.29 -7.28 5.79
C ALA A 59 -3.48 -8.07 5.22
N MET A 60 -3.24 -9.07 4.37
CA MET A 60 -4.30 -9.96 3.86
C MET A 60 -5.05 -10.65 4.99
N GLN A 61 -4.35 -11.27 5.93
CA GLN A 61 -4.97 -11.92 7.10
C GLN A 61 -5.79 -10.96 7.97
N LEU A 62 -5.39 -9.69 8.05
CA LEU A 62 -6.17 -8.67 8.75
C LEU A 62 -7.40 -8.23 7.96
N GLY A 63 -7.31 -8.24 6.62
CA GLY A 63 -8.44 -7.95 5.73
C GLY A 63 -9.55 -8.97 5.89
N GLU A 64 -9.21 -10.26 5.82
CA GLU A 64 -10.15 -11.38 6.03
C GLU A 64 -10.86 -11.30 7.40
N ARG A 65 -10.16 -10.84 8.44
CA ARG A 65 -10.76 -10.66 9.78
C ARG A 65 -11.78 -9.52 9.81
N ASP A 66 -11.53 -8.49 9.01
CA ASP A 66 -12.30 -7.24 8.95
C ASP A 66 -13.45 -7.32 7.89
N GLU A 67 -13.39 -8.28 6.97
CA GLU A 67 -14.29 -8.52 5.83
C GLU A 67 -15.77 -8.48 6.23
N LYS A 68 -16.18 -9.36 7.16
CA LYS A 68 -17.59 -9.49 7.60
C LYS A 68 -18.19 -8.20 8.13
N GLN A 69 -17.35 -7.34 8.71
CA GLN A 69 -17.80 -6.05 9.20
C GLN A 69 -18.04 -5.10 8.01
N ALA A 70 -17.13 -5.07 7.05
CA ALA A 70 -17.26 -4.27 5.82
C ALA A 70 -18.46 -4.71 4.96
N GLU A 71 -18.76 -6.00 4.90
CA GLU A 71 -19.90 -6.57 4.17
C GLU A 71 -21.27 -6.05 4.65
N THR A 72 -21.35 -5.50 5.86
CA THR A 72 -22.59 -4.92 6.37
C THR A 72 -23.00 -3.62 5.65
N VAL A 73 -22.06 -2.99 4.94
CA VAL A 73 -22.24 -1.69 4.28
C VAL A 73 -21.74 -1.65 2.84
N VAL A 74 -20.87 -2.57 2.43
CA VAL A 74 -20.38 -2.72 1.06
C VAL A 74 -20.69 -4.13 0.53
N SER A 75 -20.95 -4.26 -0.77
CA SER A 75 -21.21 -5.58 -1.35
C SER A 75 -19.96 -6.46 -1.38
N GLU A 76 -20.15 -7.74 -1.10
CA GLU A 76 -19.14 -8.81 -1.17
C GLU A 76 -18.32 -8.74 -2.47
N LYS A 77 -18.98 -8.62 -3.63
CA LYS A 77 -18.31 -8.50 -4.94
C LYS A 77 -17.26 -7.38 -5.01
N LEU A 78 -17.49 -6.24 -4.35
CA LEU A 78 -16.51 -5.14 -4.36
C LEU A 78 -15.32 -5.44 -3.45
N ILE A 79 -15.58 -6.11 -2.33
CA ILE A 79 -14.56 -6.56 -1.38
C ILE A 79 -13.70 -7.65 -2.04
N GLU A 80 -14.31 -8.68 -2.63
CA GLU A 80 -13.62 -9.72 -3.40
C GLU A 80 -12.72 -9.13 -4.49
N ALA A 81 -13.19 -8.11 -5.23
CA ALA A 81 -12.39 -7.47 -6.27
C ALA A 81 -11.20 -6.66 -5.73
N HIS A 82 -11.24 -6.23 -4.47
CA HIS A 82 -10.07 -5.66 -3.79
C HIS A 82 -9.12 -6.77 -3.32
N GLU A 83 -9.66 -7.84 -2.75
CA GLU A 83 -8.89 -8.99 -2.27
C GLU A 83 -8.13 -9.67 -3.41
N GLU A 84 -8.76 -9.92 -4.56
CA GLU A 84 -8.11 -10.51 -5.73
C GLU A 84 -6.89 -9.68 -6.18
N ARG A 85 -7.01 -8.34 -6.14
CA ARG A 85 -5.90 -7.44 -6.47
C ARG A 85 -4.80 -7.45 -5.41
N ALA A 86 -5.18 -7.52 -4.13
CA ALA A 86 -4.24 -7.62 -3.01
C ALA A 86 -3.48 -8.96 -3.06
N GLU A 87 -4.19 -10.05 -3.35
CA GLU A 87 -3.63 -11.39 -3.53
C GLU A 87 -2.66 -11.42 -4.72
N ALA A 88 -3.05 -10.88 -5.87
CA ALA A 88 -2.16 -10.75 -7.03
C ALA A 88 -0.89 -9.96 -6.69
N PHE A 89 -1.02 -8.87 -5.93
CA PHE A 89 0.12 -8.08 -5.45
C PHE A 89 1.07 -8.91 -4.58
N VAL A 90 0.56 -9.62 -3.57
CA VAL A 90 1.38 -10.39 -2.62
C VAL A 90 2.03 -11.61 -3.29
N TRP A 91 1.30 -12.38 -4.10
CA TRP A 91 1.87 -13.52 -4.82
C TRP A 91 2.92 -13.09 -5.84
N THR A 92 2.68 -12.01 -6.57
CA THR A 92 3.68 -11.46 -7.50
C THR A 92 4.92 -11.02 -6.73
N ALA A 93 4.76 -10.36 -5.58
CA ALA A 93 5.90 -10.01 -4.74
C ALA A 93 6.65 -11.25 -4.21
N GLY A 94 5.94 -12.32 -3.85
CA GLY A 94 6.53 -13.61 -3.47
C GLY A 94 7.35 -14.23 -4.60
N ALA A 95 6.84 -14.21 -5.84
CA ALA A 95 7.58 -14.66 -7.00
C ALA A 95 8.84 -13.81 -7.24
N VAL A 96 8.72 -12.49 -7.12
CA VAL A 96 9.86 -11.56 -7.27
C VAL A 96 10.89 -11.73 -6.15
N LEU A 97 10.46 -12.05 -4.93
CA LEU A 97 11.36 -12.41 -3.84
C LEU A 97 12.21 -13.63 -4.22
N ALA A 98 11.60 -14.70 -4.75
CA ALA A 98 12.33 -15.88 -5.20
C ALA A 98 13.33 -15.55 -6.33
N VAL A 99 12.92 -14.75 -7.32
CA VAL A 99 13.80 -14.29 -8.41
C VAL A 99 14.96 -13.44 -7.86
N SER A 100 14.68 -12.54 -6.92
CA SER A 100 15.71 -11.69 -6.31
C SER A 100 16.74 -12.51 -5.53
N ALA A 101 16.31 -13.55 -4.82
CA ALA A 101 17.20 -14.48 -4.12
C ALA A 101 18.06 -15.28 -5.10
N ALA A 102 17.52 -15.62 -6.28
CA ALA A 102 18.27 -16.32 -7.31
C ALA A 102 19.50 -15.53 -7.79
N VAL A 103 19.50 -14.20 -7.76
CA VAL A 103 20.68 -13.36 -8.07
C VAL A 103 21.90 -13.75 -7.23
N LEU A 104 21.69 -14.19 -5.98
CA LEU A 104 22.76 -14.59 -5.06
C LEU A 104 23.30 -16.00 -5.35
N ALA A 105 22.48 -16.87 -5.94
CA ALA A 105 22.77 -18.29 -6.12
C ALA A 105 23.25 -18.64 -7.53
N VAL A 106 22.82 -17.91 -8.56
CA VAL A 106 23.17 -18.20 -9.95
C VAL A 106 24.65 -17.91 -10.27
N PRO A 107 25.20 -18.52 -11.34
CA PRO A 107 26.53 -18.18 -11.85
C PRO A 107 26.65 -16.69 -12.19
N ALA A 108 27.86 -16.12 -12.05
CA ALA A 108 28.10 -14.70 -12.29
C ALA A 108 27.66 -14.23 -13.69
N ALA A 109 27.80 -15.09 -14.70
CA ALA A 109 27.37 -14.82 -16.08
C ALA A 109 25.85 -14.59 -16.21
N ALA A 110 25.03 -15.18 -15.33
CA ALA A 110 23.57 -15.05 -15.34
C ALA A 110 23.06 -13.96 -14.37
N ALA A 111 23.86 -13.57 -13.38
CA ALA A 111 23.43 -12.67 -12.30
C ALA A 111 22.86 -11.33 -12.80
N THR A 112 23.46 -10.74 -13.84
CA THR A 112 22.99 -9.47 -14.43
C THR A 112 21.61 -9.63 -15.09
N ALA A 113 21.37 -10.74 -15.80
CA ALA A 113 20.08 -11.00 -16.43
C ALA A 113 18.98 -11.24 -15.37
N VAL A 114 19.27 -12.00 -14.31
CA VAL A 114 18.35 -12.23 -13.20
C VAL A 114 18.09 -10.93 -12.41
N ALA A 115 19.10 -10.07 -12.25
CA ALA A 115 18.93 -8.75 -11.65
C ALA A 115 18.01 -7.85 -12.48
N ALA A 116 18.16 -7.84 -13.81
CA ALA A 116 17.25 -7.11 -14.70
C ALA A 116 15.82 -7.64 -14.62
N LEU A 117 15.63 -8.96 -14.58
CA LEU A 117 14.32 -9.58 -14.36
C LEU A 117 13.72 -9.20 -13.00
N THR A 118 14.56 -9.12 -11.95
CA THR A 118 14.12 -8.65 -10.63
C THR A 118 13.59 -7.22 -10.71
N VAL A 119 14.29 -6.32 -11.42
CA VAL A 119 13.83 -4.93 -11.62
C VAL A 119 12.48 -4.90 -12.34
N ALA A 120 12.33 -5.62 -13.45
CA ALA A 120 11.06 -5.71 -14.16
C ALA A 120 9.93 -6.24 -13.25
N GLY A 121 10.22 -7.27 -12.47
CA GLY A 121 9.30 -7.82 -11.48
C GLY A 121 8.90 -6.79 -10.40
N THR A 122 9.85 -6.03 -9.86
CA THR A 122 9.55 -4.99 -8.86
C THR A 122 8.66 -3.87 -9.41
N LEU A 123 8.78 -3.54 -10.70
CA LEU A 123 7.88 -2.58 -11.35
C LEU A 123 6.47 -3.15 -11.50
N ALA A 124 6.34 -4.44 -11.83
CA ALA A 124 5.04 -5.12 -11.85
C ALA A 124 4.39 -5.14 -10.46
N VAL A 125 5.16 -5.42 -9.40
CA VAL A 125 4.71 -5.35 -8.01
C VAL A 125 4.24 -3.94 -7.65
N ALA A 126 4.98 -2.90 -8.04
CA ALA A 126 4.58 -1.52 -7.82
C ALA A 126 3.25 -1.18 -8.52
N ALA A 127 3.07 -1.62 -9.77
CA ALA A 127 1.81 -1.42 -10.49
C ALA A 127 0.62 -2.12 -9.81
N LEU A 128 0.82 -3.36 -9.33
CA LEU A 128 -0.20 -4.09 -8.58
C LEU A 128 -0.50 -3.45 -7.22
N ALA A 129 0.50 -2.88 -6.54
CA ALA A 129 0.32 -2.11 -5.32
C ALA A 129 -0.59 -0.89 -5.54
N VAL A 130 -0.39 -0.15 -6.65
CA VAL A 130 -1.31 0.96 -7.03
C VAL A 130 -2.72 0.44 -7.28
N SER A 131 -2.86 -0.67 -8.01
CA SER A 131 -4.16 -1.28 -8.32
C SER A 131 -4.92 -1.70 -7.05
N ALA A 132 -4.24 -2.41 -6.13
CA ALA A 132 -4.82 -2.81 -4.84
C ALA A 132 -5.20 -1.59 -3.98
N GLY A 133 -4.31 -0.58 -3.92
CA GLY A 133 -4.56 0.67 -3.20
C GLY A 133 -5.73 1.48 -3.76
N GLN A 134 -5.90 1.54 -5.09
CA GLN A 134 -7.04 2.19 -5.73
C GLN A 134 -8.35 1.47 -5.41
N ALA A 135 -8.37 0.14 -5.47
CA ALA A 135 -9.54 -0.65 -5.11
C ALA A 135 -9.92 -0.45 -3.63
N GLY A 136 -8.94 -0.47 -2.72
CA GLY A 136 -9.18 -0.19 -1.30
C GLY A 136 -9.67 1.24 -1.05
N GLY A 137 -9.10 2.21 -1.76
CA GLY A 137 -9.57 3.60 -1.74
C GLY A 137 -11.02 3.73 -2.24
N GLU A 138 -11.40 3.01 -3.29
CA GLU A 138 -12.76 3.00 -3.80
C GLU A 138 -13.76 2.43 -2.77
N LEU A 139 -13.42 1.34 -2.08
CA LEU A 139 -14.22 0.80 -0.98
C LEU A 139 -14.50 1.86 0.09
N VAL A 140 -13.47 2.60 0.50
CA VAL A 140 -13.59 3.62 1.56
C VAL A 140 -14.32 4.86 1.07
N TYR A 141 -13.89 5.45 -0.05
CA TYR A 141 -14.31 6.79 -0.46
C TYR A 141 -15.56 6.81 -1.35
N ARG A 142 -15.84 5.73 -2.10
CA ARG A 142 -17.05 5.66 -2.94
C ARG A 142 -18.15 4.82 -2.32
N HIS A 143 -17.78 3.71 -1.69
CA HIS A 143 -18.73 2.74 -1.15
C HIS A 143 -18.92 2.83 0.37
N GLY A 144 -18.17 3.71 1.04
CA GLY A 144 -18.40 4.03 2.44
C GLY A 144 -17.99 2.93 3.42
N ALA A 145 -17.03 2.06 3.07
CA ALA A 145 -16.58 0.95 3.92
C ALA A 145 -16.20 1.39 5.35
N ALA A 146 -15.67 2.60 5.52
CA ALA A 146 -15.32 3.15 6.84
C ALA A 146 -16.53 3.29 7.79
N SER A 147 -17.75 3.43 7.25
CA SER A 147 -18.98 3.55 8.05
C SER A 147 -19.28 2.29 8.86
N ALA A 148 -18.74 1.13 8.47
CA ALA A 148 -18.88 -0.12 9.19
C ALA A 148 -18.34 -0.07 10.63
N TYR A 149 -17.40 0.86 10.90
CA TYR A 149 -16.71 0.99 12.18
C TYR A 149 -17.19 2.19 13.00
N LEU A 150 -18.17 2.95 12.51
CA LEU A 150 -18.76 4.06 13.24
C LEU A 150 -19.78 3.54 14.28
N PRO A 151 -19.86 4.15 15.48
CA PRO A 151 -20.90 3.83 16.44
C PRO A 151 -22.30 4.04 15.84
N ARG A 152 -23.14 2.99 15.81
CA ARG A 152 -24.53 3.12 15.37
C ARG A 152 -25.29 4.03 16.34
N GLY A 153 -25.91 5.09 15.82
CA GLY A 153 -26.78 5.98 16.59
C GLY A 153 -26.06 7.11 17.35
N ALA A 154 -24.78 7.37 17.06
CA ALA A 154 -24.25 8.71 17.35
C ALA A 154 -25.10 9.70 16.53
N PRO A 155 -25.76 10.68 17.17
CA PRO A 155 -26.37 11.75 16.40
C PRO A 155 -25.28 12.29 15.49
N ALA A 156 -25.60 12.52 14.22
CA ALA A 156 -24.80 13.42 13.42
C ALA A 156 -24.85 14.75 14.20
N GLU A 157 -23.87 14.96 15.07
CA GLU A 157 -23.59 16.27 15.62
C GLU A 157 -23.21 17.03 14.37
N ALA A 158 -24.22 17.71 13.82
CA ALA A 158 -24.07 18.55 12.66
C ALA A 158 -22.87 19.40 13.02
N ILE A 159 -21.78 19.26 12.26
CA ILE A 159 -20.68 20.21 12.29
C ILE A 159 -21.40 21.54 12.24
N PRO A 160 -21.39 22.35 13.33
CA PRO A 160 -22.22 23.54 13.39
C PRO A 160 -21.84 24.29 12.13
N ALA A 161 -22.82 24.47 11.25
CA ALA A 161 -22.60 25.15 9.98
C ALA A 161 -21.83 26.40 10.36
N VAL A 162 -20.57 26.48 9.92
CA VAL A 162 -19.77 27.67 10.17
C VAL A 162 -20.63 28.77 9.58
N ASP A 163 -21.23 29.56 10.46
CA ASP A 163 -22.20 30.55 10.07
C ASP A 163 -21.41 31.54 9.22
N ALA A 164 -21.50 31.39 7.90
CA ALA A 164 -20.74 32.20 6.96
C ALA A 164 -21.07 33.69 7.18
N ALA A 165 -22.23 33.99 7.78
CA ALA A 165 -22.59 35.33 8.22
C ALA A 165 -21.78 35.83 9.42
N ARG A 166 -21.28 34.95 10.30
CA ARG A 166 -20.37 35.31 11.40
C ARG A 166 -18.96 35.57 10.91
N VAL A 167 -18.45 34.76 9.98
CA VAL A 167 -17.12 34.95 9.37
C VAL A 167 -17.05 36.28 8.58
N HIS A 168 -18.12 36.65 7.88
CA HIS A 168 -18.17 37.96 7.21
C HIS A 168 -18.36 39.15 8.16
N ARG A 169 -18.98 38.98 9.33
CA ARG A 169 -19.19 40.05 10.31
C ARG A 169 -17.93 40.37 11.11
N GLU A 170 -17.10 39.37 11.41
CA GLU A 170 -15.80 39.58 12.07
C GLU A 170 -14.80 40.25 11.12
N ALA A 171 -14.82 39.90 9.82
CA ALA A 171 -13.97 40.57 8.81
C ALA A 171 -14.35 42.04 8.54
N ALA A 172 -15.60 42.43 8.76
CA ALA A 172 -16.06 43.81 8.55
C ALA A 172 -15.70 44.76 9.71
N HIS A 173 -15.41 44.23 10.91
CA HIS A 173 -15.02 45.04 12.06
C HIS A 173 -13.51 45.32 12.15
N GLU A 174 -12.66 44.56 11.46
CA GLU A 174 -11.21 44.81 11.43
C GLU A 174 -10.80 45.95 10.49
N ASP A 175 -11.68 46.38 9.58
CA ASP A 175 -11.41 47.47 8.62
C ASP A 175 -11.83 48.87 9.13
N GLU A 176 -12.55 48.99 10.24
CA GLU A 176 -12.92 50.29 10.84
C GLU A 176 -11.88 50.84 11.82
N ASP A 177 -10.88 50.04 12.22
CA ASP A 177 -9.85 50.40 13.21
C ASP A 177 -8.45 50.68 12.59
N ARG A 178 -8.37 50.93 11.27
CA ARG A 178 -7.14 51.38 10.57
C ARG A 178 -7.32 52.74 9.89
#